data_AF-A0A933J6N1-F1
#
_entry.id   AF-A0A933J6N1-F1
#
_cell.length_a   1.000
_cell.length_b   1.000
_cell.length_c   1.000
_cell.angle_alpha   90.00
_cell.angle_beta   90.00
_cell.angle_gamma   90.00
#
_symmetry.space_group_name_H-M   'P 1'
#
loop_
_entity.id
_entity.type
_entity.pdbx_description
1 polymer ?
#
loop_
_entity_poly.entity_id
_entity_poly.type
_entity_poly.pdbx_seq_one_letter_code
_entity_poly.pdbx_strand_id
1 'polypeptide(L)'
;MQNSVAKLCVGDHACSFYQDERQRWSLALSLVRSGLENGAKCLVIAANVPRVEKLVKDYGIPREQLLIATPEQTLCRYTFNIEKLLERWEQLVRDALAEGYKSLCAVSDMSWARDSAALTQVPEYEARLNEHFARLPLTTLCQYDRRAFAEDVLLDVLRTHPIVFIGGQAHDNPYYLPREVFLARNRRDEFCWYLGKLEHAEPVQKDASAYLPSDSNRWQVYCLGELRVLRDGEPVVWDAAHGATRRVKALFAYLLEQGKNGASKEKLADLLWPNESDLERSLSRLYHTVHALRMALEPDLASADASHYVLSEEDRYVLALPGGAFRDAEAFESLCRRGERAYKAREDDQALNYYLPAENLYAGDLFSDIPGTCAERLDDDWCWSRRYWLRDMYLKLMLHLAEIHLRRNSISESLHY
;
A
#
# COMPACT_ATOMS: atom_id res chain seq x y z
N MET A 1 -14.66 14.43 -20.92
CA MET A 1 -14.12 14.88 -19.63
C MET A 1 -12.64 15.15 -19.81
N GLN A 2 -12.22 16.41 -19.74
CA GLN A 2 -10.80 16.80 -19.73
C GLN A 2 -10.23 16.42 -18.37
N ASN A 3 -9.52 15.29 -18.30
CA ASN A 3 -8.69 14.98 -17.14
C ASN A 3 -7.52 15.98 -17.14
N SER A 4 -7.57 16.94 -16.22
CA SER A 4 -6.47 17.84 -15.92
C SER A 4 -5.28 17.05 -15.39
N VAL A 5 -4.39 16.63 -16.29
CA VAL A 5 -3.05 16.14 -15.94
C VAL A 5 -2.32 17.30 -15.26
N ALA A 6 -1.80 17.10 -14.05
CA ALA A 6 -0.98 18.09 -13.38
C ALA A 6 0.14 18.57 -14.34
N LYS A 7 0.27 19.89 -14.50
CA LYS A 7 1.18 20.50 -15.47
C LYS A 7 2.61 20.45 -14.92
N LEU A 8 3.50 19.78 -15.64
CA LEU A 8 4.94 19.94 -15.41
C LEU A 8 5.36 21.38 -15.77
N CYS A 9 6.32 21.89 -15.01
CA CYS A 9 6.98 23.17 -15.21
C CYS A 9 8.27 22.99 -16.03
N VAL A 10 8.79 24.12 -16.50
CA VAL A 10 10.13 24.18 -17.09
C VAL A 10 11.17 23.88 -15.99
N GLY A 11 12.09 22.96 -16.27
CA GLY A 11 13.07 22.43 -15.33
C GLY A 11 12.67 21.08 -14.72
N ASP A 12 11.41 20.65 -14.88
CA ASP A 12 10.93 19.41 -14.28
C ASP A 12 11.46 18.17 -15.03
N HIS A 13 11.91 17.20 -14.23
CA HIS A 13 12.30 15.88 -14.67
C HIS A 13 11.40 14.84 -14.01
N ALA A 14 10.48 14.27 -14.81
CA ALA A 14 9.50 13.31 -14.33
C ALA A 14 9.73 11.92 -14.90
N CYS A 15 9.35 10.88 -14.14
CA CYS A 15 9.31 9.51 -14.66
C CYS A 15 7.88 8.95 -14.70
N SER A 16 7.67 7.93 -15.53
CA SER A 16 6.50 7.06 -15.50
C SER A 16 6.90 5.61 -15.69
N PHE A 17 6.24 4.72 -14.96
CA PHE A 17 6.46 3.27 -15.01
C PHE A 17 5.23 2.60 -15.61
N TYR A 18 5.34 2.06 -16.82
CA TYR A 18 4.19 1.53 -17.55
C TYR A 18 4.24 0.00 -17.70
N GLN A 19 3.05 -0.59 -17.82
CA GLN A 19 2.82 -1.96 -18.28
C GLN A 19 1.81 -1.99 -19.44
N ASP A 20 0.98 -0.95 -19.56
CA ASP A 20 -0.02 -0.74 -20.60
C ASP A 20 0.46 0.36 -21.57
N GLU A 21 0.62 -0.03 -22.84
CA GLU A 21 1.03 0.85 -23.94
C GLU A 21 0.01 1.98 -24.22
N ARG A 22 -1.28 1.74 -24.04
CA ARG A 22 -2.31 2.76 -24.23
C ARG A 22 -2.18 3.86 -23.19
N GLN A 23 -2.02 3.49 -21.91
CA GLN A 23 -1.83 4.45 -20.82
C GLN A 23 -0.53 5.25 -21.01
N ARG A 24 0.56 4.55 -21.38
CA ARG A 24 1.85 5.15 -21.68
C ARG A 24 1.76 6.27 -22.72
N TRP A 25 1.18 5.98 -23.88
CA TRP A 25 1.09 6.94 -24.98
C TRP A 25 0.05 8.03 -24.74
N SER A 26 -1.03 7.73 -24.02
CA SER A 26 -1.99 8.73 -23.58
C SER A 26 -1.31 9.80 -22.71
N LEU A 27 -0.46 9.40 -21.76
CA LEU A 27 0.30 10.34 -20.92
C LEU A 27 1.32 11.12 -21.75
N ALA A 28 2.16 10.41 -22.53
CA ALA A 28 3.20 11.01 -23.36
C ALA A 28 2.65 12.10 -24.29
N LEU A 29 1.59 11.80 -25.03
CA LEU A 29 1.01 12.72 -26.01
C LEU A 29 0.22 13.86 -25.35
N SER A 30 -0.28 13.67 -24.13
CA SER A 30 -0.85 14.75 -23.33
C SER A 30 0.21 15.77 -22.93
N LEU A 31 1.40 15.30 -22.54
CA LEU A 31 2.52 16.19 -22.22
C LEU A 31 3.02 16.94 -23.47
N VAL A 32 3.15 16.24 -24.60
CA VAL A 32 3.49 16.88 -25.89
C VAL A 32 2.49 17.98 -26.23
N ARG A 33 1.18 17.72 -26.13
CA ARG A 33 0.14 18.73 -26.37
C ARG A 33 0.32 19.97 -25.47
N SER A 34 0.54 19.75 -24.17
CA SER A 34 0.80 20.83 -23.22
C SER A 34 2.06 21.62 -23.59
N GLY A 35 3.14 20.95 -24.01
CA GLY A 35 4.36 21.61 -24.48
C GLY A 35 4.10 22.52 -25.69
N LEU A 36 3.39 22.02 -26.69
CA LEU A 36 3.00 22.78 -27.89
C LEU A 36 2.17 24.03 -27.52
N GLU A 37 1.17 23.88 -26.66
CA GLU A 37 0.32 24.99 -26.20
C GLU A 37 1.11 26.07 -25.45
N ASN A 38 2.20 25.70 -24.79
CA ASN A 38 3.09 26.62 -24.10
C ASN A 38 4.22 27.19 -24.99
N GLY A 39 4.25 26.85 -26.29
CA GLY A 39 5.25 27.34 -27.25
C GLY A 39 6.61 26.63 -27.15
N ALA A 40 6.63 25.39 -26.66
CA ALA A 40 7.82 24.56 -26.62
C ALA A 40 8.01 23.79 -27.94
N LYS A 41 9.26 23.60 -28.35
CA LYS A 41 9.60 22.56 -29.33
C LYS A 41 9.41 21.21 -28.65
N CYS A 42 8.67 20.30 -29.27
CA CYS A 42 8.42 18.98 -28.70
C CYS A 42 9.30 17.92 -29.35
N LEU A 43 9.84 17.02 -28.53
CA LEU A 43 10.66 15.89 -28.95
C LEU A 43 10.13 14.59 -28.36
N VAL A 44 9.87 13.59 -29.20
CA VAL A 44 9.57 12.23 -28.75
C VAL A 44 10.68 11.30 -29.21
N ILE A 45 11.34 10.67 -28.24
CA ILE A 45 12.40 9.69 -28.45
C ILE A 45 11.80 8.30 -28.25
N ALA A 46 11.77 7.49 -29.31
CA ALA A 46 11.14 6.17 -29.27
C ALA A 46 11.82 5.18 -30.22
N ALA A 47 11.85 3.90 -29.83
CA ALA A 47 12.45 2.85 -30.64
C ALA A 47 11.72 2.60 -31.97
N ASN A 48 10.41 2.85 -32.03
CA ASN A 48 9.58 2.60 -33.23
C ASN A 48 8.90 3.89 -33.71
N VAL A 49 9.67 4.72 -34.43
CA VAL A 49 9.20 6.00 -34.99
C VAL A 49 7.92 5.84 -35.84
N PRO A 50 7.79 4.89 -36.79
CA PRO A 50 6.57 4.75 -37.59
C PRO A 50 5.30 4.52 -36.75
N ARG A 51 5.41 3.76 -35.65
CA ARG A 51 4.29 3.54 -34.73
C ARG A 51 3.90 4.83 -34.01
N VAL A 52 4.88 5.61 -33.54
CA VAL A 52 4.62 6.88 -32.85
C VAL A 52 4.01 7.90 -33.81
N GLU A 53 4.45 7.95 -35.08
CA GLU A 53 3.85 8.82 -36.09
C GLU A 53 2.36 8.54 -36.30
N LYS A 54 1.98 7.24 -36.34
CA LYS A 54 0.57 6.84 -36.41
C LYS A 54 -0.21 7.31 -35.18
N LEU A 55 0.33 7.10 -33.97
CA LEU A 55 -0.31 7.54 -32.73
C LEU A 55 -0.48 9.06 -32.67
N VAL A 56 0.55 9.82 -33.06
CA VAL A 56 0.51 11.30 -33.12
C VAL A 56 -0.61 11.78 -34.05
N LYS A 57 -0.80 11.11 -35.18
CA LYS A 57 -1.91 11.38 -36.11
C LYS A 57 -3.27 11.03 -35.48
N ASP A 58 -3.39 9.85 -34.88
CA ASP A 58 -4.63 9.36 -34.26
C ASP A 58 -5.08 10.25 -33.08
N TYR A 59 -4.13 10.84 -32.35
CA TYR A 59 -4.39 11.77 -31.25
C TYR A 59 -4.52 13.24 -31.70
N GLY A 60 -4.38 13.54 -33.00
CA GLY A 60 -4.50 14.90 -33.54
C GLY A 60 -3.48 15.88 -32.97
N ILE A 61 -2.21 15.48 -32.90
CA ILE A 61 -1.11 16.31 -32.43
C ILE A 61 -0.43 16.99 -33.63
N PRO A 62 -0.27 18.34 -33.63
CA PRO A 62 0.41 19.07 -34.70
C PRO A 62 1.86 18.60 -34.93
N ARG A 63 2.29 18.45 -36.19
CA ARG A 63 3.64 17.96 -36.52
C ARG A 63 4.70 19.06 -36.61
N GLU A 64 4.32 20.30 -36.91
CA GLU A 64 5.27 21.38 -37.25
C GLU A 64 6.32 21.65 -36.15
N GLN A 65 5.91 21.53 -34.89
CA GLN A 65 6.76 21.78 -33.72
C GLN A 65 7.13 20.48 -32.99
N LEU A 66 6.85 19.31 -33.59
CA LEU A 66 7.08 17.99 -33.00
C LEU A 66 8.09 17.17 -33.81
N LEU A 67 9.26 16.95 -33.23
CA LEU A 67 10.25 16.00 -33.73
C LEU A 67 10.01 14.62 -33.11
N ILE A 68 10.03 13.57 -33.94
CA ILE A 68 10.03 12.18 -33.47
C ILE A 68 11.30 11.54 -34.00
N ALA A 69 12.09 10.93 -33.13
CA ALA A 69 13.39 10.40 -33.47
C ALA A 69 13.69 9.13 -32.68
N THR A 70 14.59 8.30 -33.20
CA THR A 70 15.10 7.15 -32.45
C THR A 70 16.15 7.59 -31.43
N PRO A 71 16.39 6.80 -30.37
CA PRO A 71 17.49 7.03 -29.44
C PRO A 71 18.85 7.19 -30.14
N GLU A 72 19.07 6.51 -31.27
CA GLU A 72 20.32 6.60 -32.03
C GLU A 72 20.47 7.92 -32.78
N GLN A 73 19.35 8.52 -33.19
CA GLN A 73 19.31 9.81 -33.86
C GLN A 73 19.46 10.98 -32.87
N THR A 74 19.12 10.77 -31.60
CA THR A 74 19.11 11.82 -30.57
C THR A 74 20.22 11.65 -29.54
N LEU A 75 20.26 10.54 -28.83
CA LEU A 75 21.01 10.38 -27.57
C LEU A 75 22.25 9.47 -27.72
N CYS A 76 22.29 8.44 -28.58
CA CYS A 76 23.40 7.48 -28.56
C CYS A 76 23.84 6.87 -29.89
N ARG A 77 25.10 7.11 -30.28
CA ARG A 77 25.84 6.26 -31.23
C ARG A 77 26.83 5.39 -30.42
N TYR A 78 26.41 4.15 -30.10
CA TYR A 78 27.18 3.00 -29.58
C TYR A 78 28.16 3.18 -28.38
N THR A 79 28.28 4.35 -27.76
CA THR A 79 29.10 4.55 -26.55
C THR A 79 28.33 5.37 -25.54
N PHE A 80 27.85 4.74 -24.46
CA PHE A 80 27.19 5.43 -23.36
C PHE A 80 28.24 6.24 -22.59
N ASN A 81 28.27 7.55 -22.84
CA ASN A 81 29.11 8.50 -22.14
C ASN A 81 28.19 9.60 -21.59
N ILE A 82 28.07 9.66 -20.27
CA ILE A 82 27.13 10.55 -19.59
C ILE A 82 27.38 12.01 -19.95
N GLU A 83 28.64 12.47 -19.99
CA GLU A 83 28.97 13.86 -20.33
C GLU A 83 28.48 14.21 -21.75
N LYS A 84 28.71 13.34 -22.73
CA LYS A 84 28.23 13.55 -24.09
C LYS A 84 26.70 13.57 -24.19
N LEU A 85 26.02 12.78 -23.36
CA LEU A 85 24.55 12.78 -23.28
C LEU A 85 24.02 14.10 -22.72
N LEU A 86 24.66 14.62 -21.66
CA LEU A 86 24.31 15.91 -21.07
C LEU A 86 24.55 17.05 -22.08
N GLU A 87 25.73 17.10 -22.71
CA GLU A 87 26.04 18.07 -23.78
C GLU A 87 25.02 18.02 -24.93
N ARG A 88 24.54 16.82 -25.27
CA ARG A 88 23.53 16.63 -26.31
C ARG A 88 22.18 17.22 -25.91
N TRP A 89 21.74 17.06 -24.67
CA TRP A 89 20.54 17.71 -24.15
C TRP A 89 20.67 19.24 -24.19
N GLU A 90 21.81 19.80 -23.76
CA GLU A 90 22.04 21.24 -23.89
C GLU A 90 21.93 21.72 -25.34
N GLN A 91 22.51 20.97 -26.27
CA GLN A 91 22.47 21.35 -27.68
C GLN A 91 21.04 21.33 -28.23
N LEU A 92 20.24 20.31 -27.90
CA LEU A 92 18.84 20.23 -28.32
C LEU A 92 18.02 21.41 -27.77
N VAL A 93 18.28 21.84 -26.53
CA VAL A 93 17.66 23.03 -25.95
C VAL A 93 18.12 24.29 -26.69
N ARG A 94 19.43 24.46 -26.92
CA ARG A 94 19.97 25.60 -27.67
C ARG A 94 19.37 25.72 -29.07
N ASP A 95 19.24 24.61 -29.78
CA ASP A 95 18.65 24.55 -31.12
C ASP A 95 17.17 24.96 -31.08
N ALA A 96 16.40 24.46 -30.10
CA ALA A 96 15.00 24.84 -29.93
C ALA A 96 14.84 26.36 -29.68
N LEU A 97 15.70 26.94 -28.84
CA LEU A 97 15.68 28.38 -28.58
C LEU A 97 16.08 29.20 -29.82
N ALA A 98 17.09 28.76 -30.56
CA ALA A 98 17.56 29.41 -31.79
C ALA A 98 16.50 29.41 -32.91
N GLU A 99 15.64 28.39 -32.94
CA GLU A 99 14.48 28.31 -33.84
C GLU A 99 13.28 29.18 -33.37
N GLY A 100 13.38 29.84 -32.21
CA GLY A 100 12.36 30.77 -31.70
C GLY A 100 11.34 30.16 -30.73
N TYR A 101 11.53 28.91 -30.31
CA TYR A 101 10.69 28.29 -29.28
C TYR A 101 11.07 28.77 -27.87
N LYS A 102 10.13 28.72 -26.92
CA LYS A 102 10.35 29.17 -25.54
C LYS A 102 11.13 28.17 -24.68
N SER A 103 11.01 26.89 -25.00
CA SER A 103 11.61 25.77 -24.27
C SER A 103 11.62 24.50 -25.13
N LEU A 104 12.24 23.44 -24.61
CA LEU A 104 12.15 22.08 -25.14
C LEU A 104 11.25 21.24 -24.21
N CYS A 105 10.33 20.47 -24.79
CA CYS A 105 9.54 19.47 -24.08
C CYS A 105 9.85 18.09 -24.66
N ALA A 106 10.43 17.19 -23.86
CA ALA A 106 10.88 15.89 -24.35
C ALA A 106 10.22 14.73 -23.63
N VAL A 107 9.77 13.73 -24.41
CA VAL A 107 9.34 12.43 -23.89
C VAL A 107 10.32 11.38 -24.39
N SER A 108 10.88 10.58 -23.48
CA SER A 108 11.87 9.57 -23.80
C SER A 108 11.39 8.18 -23.39
N ASP A 109 11.31 7.28 -24.37
CA ASP A 109 11.29 5.85 -24.15
C ASP A 109 12.66 5.39 -23.67
N MET A 110 12.74 4.86 -22.46
CA MET A 110 14.01 4.42 -21.89
C MET A 110 14.41 3.02 -22.35
N SER A 111 13.67 2.37 -23.26
CA SER A 111 13.99 1.03 -23.76
C SER A 111 15.42 0.89 -24.32
N TRP A 112 16.02 1.97 -24.81
CA TRP A 112 17.42 1.98 -25.27
C TRP A 112 18.42 1.64 -24.16
N ALA A 113 18.08 1.91 -22.91
CA ALA A 113 18.92 1.66 -21.76
C ALA A 113 18.96 0.18 -21.36
N ARG A 114 18.05 -0.66 -21.88
CA ARG A 114 17.86 -2.06 -21.52
C ARG A 114 19.02 -2.98 -21.89
N ASP A 115 19.52 -2.89 -23.12
CA ASP A 115 20.47 -3.88 -23.67
C ASP A 115 21.91 -3.37 -23.70
N SER A 116 22.13 -2.20 -23.13
CA SER A 116 23.45 -1.59 -23.06
C SER A 116 24.23 -2.15 -21.87
N ALA A 117 25.55 -2.30 -22.01
CA ALA A 117 26.47 -2.41 -20.87
C ALA A 117 26.38 -1.20 -19.89
N ALA A 118 25.51 -0.23 -20.18
CA ALA A 118 25.21 0.95 -19.39
C ALA A 118 24.03 0.80 -18.43
N LEU A 119 23.38 -0.37 -18.32
CA LEU A 119 22.35 -0.64 -17.31
C LEU A 119 22.81 -0.24 -15.88
N THR A 120 24.08 -0.46 -15.55
CA THR A 120 24.66 -0.07 -14.26
C THR A 120 24.90 1.44 -14.10
N GLN A 121 24.92 2.19 -15.21
CA GLN A 121 25.19 3.63 -15.23
C GLN A 121 23.91 4.48 -15.40
N VAL A 122 22.76 3.87 -15.74
CA VAL A 122 21.48 4.58 -15.84
C VAL A 122 21.17 5.37 -14.58
N PRO A 123 21.28 4.81 -13.36
CA PRO A 123 20.96 5.59 -12.17
C PRO A 123 21.90 6.78 -11.95
N GLU A 124 23.18 6.63 -12.28
CA GLU A 124 24.14 7.73 -12.21
C GLU A 124 23.82 8.82 -13.23
N TYR A 125 23.46 8.42 -14.45
CA TYR A 125 22.98 9.32 -15.49
C TYR A 125 21.74 10.09 -15.03
N GLU A 126 20.70 9.41 -14.53
CA GLU A 126 19.47 10.06 -14.06
C GLU A 126 19.73 11.02 -12.89
N ALA A 127 20.61 10.64 -11.95
CA ALA A 127 20.96 11.50 -10.83
C ALA A 127 21.65 12.80 -11.28
N ARG A 128 22.54 12.72 -12.29
CA ARG A 128 23.22 13.89 -12.87
C ARG A 128 22.28 14.75 -13.73
N LEU A 129 21.27 14.15 -14.39
CA LEU A 129 20.32 14.89 -15.21
C LEU A 129 19.56 15.95 -14.42
N ASN A 130 19.16 15.69 -13.17
CA ASN A 130 18.31 16.63 -12.41
C ASN A 130 18.94 18.01 -12.22
N GLU A 131 20.20 18.06 -11.78
CA GLU A 131 20.90 19.34 -11.61
C GLU A 131 21.15 20.06 -12.93
N HIS A 132 21.36 19.28 -13.98
CA HIS A 132 21.61 19.79 -15.31
C HIS A 132 20.33 20.39 -15.92
N PHE A 133 19.21 19.67 -15.80
CA PHE A 133 17.89 20.08 -16.32
C PHE A 133 17.28 21.24 -15.55
N ALA A 134 17.50 21.32 -14.23
CA ALA A 134 17.05 22.44 -13.41
C ALA A 134 17.57 23.81 -13.89
N ARG A 135 18.62 23.84 -14.73
CA ARG A 135 19.22 25.07 -15.28
C ARG A 135 18.83 25.36 -16.73
N LEU A 136 18.10 24.45 -17.38
CA LEU A 136 17.75 24.55 -18.79
C LEU A 136 16.25 24.80 -18.94
N PRO A 137 15.83 25.54 -19.99
CA PRO A 137 14.41 25.63 -20.34
C PRO A 137 13.92 24.32 -20.97
N LEU A 138 13.84 23.27 -20.16
CA LEU A 138 13.56 21.89 -20.56
C LEU A 138 12.56 21.24 -19.59
N THR A 139 11.56 20.55 -20.14
CA THR A 139 10.67 19.66 -19.38
C THR A 139 10.79 18.24 -19.93
N THR A 140 11.01 17.25 -19.08
CA THR A 140 11.22 15.85 -19.52
C THR A 140 10.31 14.84 -18.82
N LEU A 141 9.89 13.84 -19.61
CA LEU A 141 9.24 12.64 -19.12
C LEU A 141 10.00 11.39 -19.59
N CYS A 142 10.61 10.67 -18.65
CA CYS A 142 11.27 9.39 -18.88
C CYS A 142 10.29 8.24 -18.64
N GLN A 143 10.13 7.34 -19.62
CA GLN A 143 9.18 6.23 -19.55
C GLN A 143 9.91 4.89 -19.46
N TYR A 144 9.62 4.09 -18.44
CA TYR A 144 10.24 2.79 -18.17
C TYR A 144 9.22 1.66 -18.25
N ASP A 145 9.50 0.61 -19.03
CA ASP A 145 8.69 -0.62 -19.06
C ASP A 145 8.98 -1.47 -17.82
N ARG A 146 8.00 -1.57 -16.92
CA ARG A 146 8.12 -2.34 -15.67
C ARG A 146 8.40 -3.83 -15.89
N ARG A 147 8.13 -4.35 -17.08
CA ARG A 147 8.34 -5.77 -17.42
C ARG A 147 9.74 -6.01 -18.00
N ALA A 148 10.43 -4.96 -18.42
CA ALA A 148 11.71 -5.06 -19.12
C ALA A 148 12.92 -4.70 -18.26
N PHE A 149 12.75 -3.82 -17.27
CA PHE A 149 13.81 -3.40 -16.36
C PHE A 149 13.88 -4.29 -15.10
N ALA A 150 15.09 -4.51 -14.60
CA ALA A 150 15.31 -5.19 -13.32
C ALA A 150 14.80 -4.37 -12.13
N GLU A 151 14.42 -5.05 -11.05
CA GLU A 151 13.75 -4.44 -9.89
C GLU A 151 14.62 -3.40 -9.17
N ASP A 152 15.93 -3.65 -9.08
CA ASP A 152 16.92 -2.74 -8.50
C ASP A 152 17.07 -1.46 -9.34
N VAL A 153 17.09 -1.59 -10.66
CA VAL A 153 17.14 -0.44 -11.58
C VAL A 153 15.85 0.38 -11.48
N LEU A 154 14.68 -0.25 -11.41
CA LEU A 154 13.40 0.46 -11.25
C LEU A 154 13.37 1.25 -9.94
N LEU A 155 13.87 0.68 -8.85
CA LEU A 155 13.95 1.34 -7.56
C LEU A 155 14.95 2.52 -7.58
N ASP A 156 16.11 2.32 -8.20
CA ASP A 156 17.13 3.36 -8.34
C ASP A 156 16.61 4.53 -9.19
N VAL A 157 15.95 4.24 -10.32
CA VAL A 157 15.30 5.26 -11.17
C VAL A 157 14.21 5.99 -10.41
N LEU A 158 13.39 5.29 -9.62
CA LEU A 158 12.42 5.95 -8.75
C LEU A 158 13.15 6.91 -7.80
N ARG A 159 14.25 6.50 -7.18
CA ARG A 159 14.99 7.35 -6.23
C ARG A 159 15.68 8.55 -6.87
N THR A 160 15.91 8.55 -8.18
CA THR A 160 16.54 9.69 -8.88
C THR A 160 15.54 10.69 -9.43
N HIS A 161 14.25 10.40 -9.54
CA HIS A 161 13.29 11.35 -10.11
C HIS A 161 12.51 12.13 -9.04
N PRO A 162 12.50 13.47 -9.06
CA PRO A 162 11.72 14.25 -8.10
C PRO A 162 10.21 14.12 -8.31
N ILE A 163 9.77 13.83 -9.53
CA ILE A 163 8.35 13.72 -9.88
C ILE A 163 8.07 12.35 -10.51
N VAL A 164 6.99 11.71 -10.07
CA VAL A 164 6.52 10.43 -10.61
C VAL A 164 5.07 10.54 -11.09
N PHE A 165 4.80 10.02 -12.28
CA PHE A 165 3.44 9.91 -12.79
C PHE A 165 2.80 8.58 -12.39
N ILE A 166 1.65 8.64 -11.73
CA ILE A 166 0.83 7.49 -11.33
C ILE A 166 -0.60 7.75 -11.80
N GLY A 167 -1.21 6.80 -12.51
CA GLY A 167 -2.59 6.97 -13.00
C GLY A 167 -2.81 8.19 -13.90
N GLY A 168 -1.75 8.71 -14.54
CA GLY A 168 -1.80 9.93 -15.35
C GLY A 168 -1.74 11.24 -14.56
N GLN A 169 -1.48 11.20 -13.25
CA GLN A 169 -1.30 12.37 -12.40
C GLN A 169 0.16 12.47 -11.96
N ALA A 170 0.70 13.68 -11.89
CA ALA A 170 2.04 13.94 -11.37
C ALA A 170 1.99 14.01 -9.84
N HIS A 171 2.96 13.39 -9.19
CA HIS A 171 3.13 13.41 -7.74
C HIS A 171 4.58 13.77 -7.40
N ASP A 172 4.77 14.56 -6.35
CA ASP A 172 6.07 14.67 -5.71
C ASP A 172 6.49 13.29 -5.21
N ASN A 173 7.73 12.91 -5.53
CA ASN A 173 8.23 11.59 -5.19
C ASN A 173 8.85 11.60 -3.78
N PRO A 174 8.22 10.94 -2.79
CA PRO A 174 8.76 10.90 -1.43
C PRO A 174 10.10 10.16 -1.37
N TYR A 175 10.35 9.25 -2.32
CA TYR A 175 11.56 8.45 -2.39
C TYR A 175 12.73 9.13 -3.12
N TYR A 176 12.54 10.36 -3.61
CA TYR A 176 13.60 11.11 -4.28
C TYR A 176 14.79 11.38 -3.33
N LEU A 177 15.99 11.06 -3.82
CA LEU A 177 17.29 11.32 -3.24
C LEU A 177 18.06 12.33 -4.10
N PRO A 178 18.62 13.41 -3.51
CA PRO A 178 19.56 14.28 -4.20
C PRO A 178 20.77 13.50 -4.70
N ARG A 179 21.42 14.01 -5.75
CA ARG A 179 22.54 13.33 -6.41
C ARG A 179 23.63 12.93 -5.42
N GLU A 180 24.04 13.84 -4.53
CA GLU A 180 25.12 13.60 -3.56
C GLU A 180 24.80 12.39 -2.66
N VAL A 181 23.56 12.31 -2.18
CA VAL A 181 23.09 11.24 -1.30
C VAL A 181 22.97 9.93 -2.07
N PHE A 182 22.40 9.97 -3.27
CA PHE A 182 22.21 8.80 -4.12
C PHE A 182 23.55 8.17 -4.56
N LEU A 183 24.50 9.00 -5.05
CA LEU A 183 25.80 8.54 -5.54
C LEU A 183 26.76 8.12 -4.43
N ALA A 184 26.60 8.65 -3.19
CA ALA A 184 27.38 8.19 -2.05
C ALA A 184 27.17 6.71 -1.73
N ARG A 185 26.03 6.12 -2.17
CA ARG A 185 25.65 4.71 -1.91
C ARG A 185 25.77 4.33 -0.43
N ASN A 186 25.50 5.28 0.46
CA ASN A 186 25.63 5.14 1.90
C ASN A 186 24.24 5.10 2.55
N ARG A 187 23.89 3.96 3.15
CA ARG A 187 22.59 3.75 3.80
C ARG A 187 22.31 4.72 4.95
N ARG A 188 23.34 5.20 5.65
CA ARG A 188 23.18 6.16 6.74
C ARG A 188 22.74 7.52 6.21
N ASP A 189 23.31 7.96 5.09
CA ASP A 189 22.99 9.25 4.48
C ASP A 189 21.58 9.21 3.87
N GLU A 190 21.21 8.11 3.19
CA GLU A 190 19.84 7.87 2.73
C GLU A 190 18.83 7.92 3.89
N PHE A 191 19.13 7.23 4.99
CA PHE A 191 18.28 7.21 6.18
C PHE A 191 18.11 8.61 6.77
N CYS A 192 19.20 9.35 6.97
CA CYS A 192 19.15 10.71 7.51
C CYS A 192 18.34 11.65 6.60
N TRP A 193 18.47 11.50 5.28
CA TRP A 193 17.69 12.27 4.32
C TRP A 193 16.19 11.97 4.42
N TYR A 194 15.80 10.70 4.41
CA TYR A 194 14.39 10.32 4.56
C TYR A 194 13.83 10.77 5.91
N LEU A 195 14.60 10.64 6.99
CA LEU A 195 14.18 11.10 8.30
C LEU A 195 13.96 12.61 8.33
N GLY A 196 14.90 13.39 7.77
CA GLY A 196 14.76 14.84 7.66
C GLY A 196 13.52 15.26 6.86
N LYS A 197 13.18 14.56 5.77
CA LYS A 197 11.92 14.80 5.03
C LYS A 197 10.70 14.56 5.92
N LEU A 198 10.70 13.51 6.73
CA LEU A 198 9.59 13.16 7.61
C LEU A 198 9.47 14.08 8.83
N GLU A 199 10.58 14.62 9.34
CA GLU A 199 10.56 15.62 10.43
C GLU A 199 9.80 16.90 10.05
N HIS A 200 9.76 17.22 8.75
CA HIS A 200 9.02 18.36 8.21
C HIS A 200 7.65 17.97 7.64
N ALA A 201 7.33 16.67 7.60
CA ALA A 201 6.02 16.21 7.16
C ALA A 201 4.99 16.48 8.27
N GLU A 202 3.76 16.80 7.87
CA GLU A 202 2.68 16.95 8.85
C GLU A 202 2.51 15.63 9.62
N PRO A 203 2.43 15.68 10.97
CA PRO A 203 2.19 14.49 11.76
C PRO A 203 0.84 13.89 11.37
N VAL A 204 0.81 12.58 11.15
CA VAL A 204 -0.41 11.86 10.78
C VAL A 204 -1.45 11.99 11.89
N GLN A 205 -2.42 12.87 11.69
CA GLN A 205 -3.61 12.99 12.51
C GLN A 205 -4.68 12.04 11.97
N LYS A 206 -4.68 10.81 12.48
CA LYS A 206 -5.83 9.91 12.32
C LYS A 206 -6.81 10.20 13.45
N ASP A 207 -8.00 10.64 13.09
CA ASP A 207 -9.12 10.69 14.03
C ASP A 207 -9.53 9.27 14.46
N ALA A 208 -10.43 9.19 15.44
CA ALA A 208 -10.94 7.91 15.91
C ALA A 208 -11.73 7.14 14.84
N SER A 209 -12.33 7.83 13.86
CA SER A 209 -13.14 7.22 12.80
C SER A 209 -12.31 6.33 11.88
N ALA A 210 -11.01 6.65 11.69
CA ALA A 210 -10.07 5.82 10.93
C ALA A 210 -9.84 4.42 11.55
N TYR A 211 -10.26 4.21 12.80
CA TYR A 211 -10.17 2.95 13.52
C TYR A 211 -11.48 2.20 13.58
N LEU A 212 -12.59 2.82 13.18
CA LEU A 212 -13.91 2.22 13.24
C LEU A 212 -14.25 1.51 11.92
N PRO A 213 -15.18 0.56 11.94
CA PRO A 213 -15.64 -0.07 10.71
C PRO A 213 -16.28 0.98 9.79
N SER A 214 -16.02 0.86 8.49
CA SER A 214 -16.57 1.71 7.44
C SER A 214 -17.14 0.85 6.30
N ASP A 215 -17.91 1.47 5.40
CA ASP A 215 -18.47 0.79 4.21
C ASP A 215 -17.38 0.21 3.29
N SER A 216 -16.16 0.74 3.37
CA SER A 216 -15.02 0.20 2.62
C SER A 216 -14.50 -1.14 3.19
N ASN A 217 -14.78 -1.43 4.46
CA ASN A 217 -14.38 -2.66 5.11
C ASN A 217 -15.36 -3.79 4.74
N ARG A 218 -15.08 -4.44 3.61
CA ARG A 218 -15.84 -5.62 3.13
C ARG A 218 -15.89 -6.76 4.14
N TRP A 219 -14.94 -6.83 5.06
CA TRP A 219 -14.92 -7.80 6.15
C TRP A 219 -14.77 -7.08 7.48
N GLN A 220 -15.60 -7.45 8.45
CA GLN A 220 -15.56 -6.94 9.82
C GLN A 220 -15.62 -8.11 10.79
N VAL A 221 -14.62 -8.23 11.65
CA VAL A 221 -14.52 -9.31 12.64
C VAL A 221 -14.60 -8.69 14.03
N TYR A 222 -15.56 -9.15 14.81
CA TYR A 222 -15.76 -8.74 16.19
C TYR A 222 -15.38 -9.90 17.11
N CYS A 223 -14.26 -9.73 17.81
CA CYS A 223 -13.64 -10.70 18.71
C CYS A 223 -13.84 -10.32 20.18
N LEU A 224 -14.13 -9.06 20.52
CA LEU A 224 -14.33 -8.62 21.90
C LEU A 224 -15.77 -8.93 22.34
N GLY A 225 -15.92 -9.97 23.16
CA GLY A 225 -17.22 -10.59 23.45
C GLY A 225 -17.47 -11.80 22.55
N GLU A 226 -18.73 -12.00 22.15
CA GLU A 226 -19.10 -13.12 21.28
C GLU A 226 -18.54 -12.92 19.86
N LEU A 227 -17.93 -13.97 19.30
CA LEU A 227 -17.40 -13.93 17.95
C LEU A 227 -18.51 -13.69 16.91
N ARG A 228 -18.40 -12.55 16.20
CA ARG A 228 -19.26 -12.17 15.07
C ARG A 228 -18.41 -11.77 13.88
N VAL A 229 -18.81 -12.19 12.70
CA VAL A 229 -18.15 -11.81 11.44
C VAL A 229 -19.20 -11.29 10.49
N LEU A 230 -18.94 -10.14 9.88
CA LEU A 230 -19.76 -9.57 8.81
C LEU A 230 -18.93 -9.56 7.53
N ARG A 231 -19.56 -10.01 6.44
CA ARG A 231 -19.03 -10.04 5.10
C ARG A 231 -19.95 -9.24 4.20
N ASP A 232 -19.42 -8.17 3.61
CA ASP A 232 -20.17 -7.22 2.78
C ASP A 232 -21.43 -6.67 3.50
N GLY A 233 -21.33 -6.49 4.81
CA GLY A 233 -22.45 -6.06 5.68
C GLY A 233 -23.36 -7.19 6.16
N GLU A 234 -23.26 -8.38 5.59
CA GLU A 234 -24.10 -9.53 5.97
C GLU A 234 -23.43 -10.40 7.04
N PRO A 235 -24.14 -10.82 8.11
CA PRO A 235 -23.57 -11.65 9.15
C PRO A 235 -23.25 -13.06 8.62
N VAL A 236 -22.06 -13.56 8.93
CA VAL A 236 -21.67 -14.95 8.69
C VAL A 236 -22.47 -15.86 9.60
N VAL A 237 -23.23 -16.77 8.99
CA VAL A 237 -24.00 -17.80 9.70
C VAL A 237 -23.09 -19.00 9.95
N TRP A 238 -22.78 -19.24 11.23
CA TRP A 238 -21.90 -20.32 11.66
C TRP A 238 -22.55 -21.71 11.68
N ASP A 239 -23.87 -21.78 11.44
CA ASP A 239 -24.63 -23.03 11.49
C ASP A 239 -24.66 -23.73 10.12
N ALA A 240 -23.96 -24.85 10.02
CA ALA A 240 -23.94 -25.70 8.84
C ALA A 240 -24.57 -27.05 9.19
N ALA A 241 -25.91 -27.14 9.21
CA ALA A 241 -26.77 -28.34 9.24
C ALA A 241 -26.48 -29.48 10.27
N HIS A 242 -25.39 -29.46 11.06
CA HIS A 242 -24.89 -30.60 11.84
C HIS A 242 -24.28 -30.21 13.21
N GLY A 243 -24.59 -29.03 13.75
CA GLY A 243 -24.51 -28.78 15.20
C GLY A 243 -23.12 -28.55 15.84
N ALA A 244 -22.05 -28.36 15.07
CA ALA A 244 -20.70 -28.09 15.61
C ALA A 244 -20.32 -26.59 15.62
N THR A 245 -21.28 -25.68 15.75
CA THR A 245 -21.12 -24.20 15.67
C THR A 245 -19.96 -23.67 16.52
N ARG A 246 -19.79 -24.18 17.76
CA ARG A 246 -18.73 -23.73 18.68
C ARG A 246 -17.33 -24.14 18.24
N ARG A 247 -17.18 -25.30 17.59
CA ARG A 247 -15.87 -25.79 17.10
C ARG A 247 -15.47 -25.10 15.81
N VAL A 248 -16.43 -24.79 14.94
CA VAL A 248 -16.21 -23.96 13.75
C VAL A 248 -15.72 -22.56 14.15
N LYS A 249 -16.38 -21.93 15.14
CA LYS A 249 -15.94 -20.66 15.73
C LYS A 249 -14.55 -20.75 16.36
N ALA A 250 -14.27 -21.80 17.14
CA ALA A 250 -12.96 -22.06 17.73
C ALA A 250 -11.85 -22.19 16.67
N LEU A 251 -12.13 -22.92 15.58
CA LEU A 251 -11.21 -23.07 14.46
C LEU A 251 -10.92 -21.72 13.79
N PHE A 252 -11.97 -20.94 13.51
CA PHE A 252 -11.81 -19.61 12.92
C PHE A 252 -10.98 -18.68 13.80
N ALA A 253 -11.34 -18.58 15.10
CA ALA A 253 -10.64 -17.70 16.04
C ALA A 253 -9.17 -18.08 16.22
N TYR A 254 -8.88 -19.38 16.32
CA TYR A 254 -7.49 -19.83 16.42
C TYR A 254 -6.70 -19.45 15.16
N LEU A 255 -7.23 -19.76 13.96
CA LEU A 255 -6.56 -19.40 12.71
C LEU A 255 -6.42 -17.89 12.52
N LEU A 256 -7.38 -17.10 13.02
CA LEU A 256 -7.32 -15.63 13.00
C LEU A 256 -6.14 -15.11 13.83
N GLU A 257 -5.91 -15.65 15.02
CA GLU A 257 -4.79 -15.28 15.89
C GLU A 257 -3.45 -15.76 15.33
N GLN A 258 -3.39 -16.91 14.65
CA GLN A 258 -2.16 -17.36 13.98
C GLN A 258 -1.81 -16.55 12.72
N GLY A 259 -2.80 -15.89 12.11
CA GLY A 259 -2.62 -15.09 10.90
C GLY A 259 -1.98 -15.91 9.77
N LYS A 260 -0.95 -15.35 9.13
CA LYS A 260 -0.26 -15.97 7.98
C LYS A 260 0.53 -17.24 8.32
N ASN A 261 0.81 -17.49 9.60
CA ASN A 261 1.52 -18.70 10.02
C ASN A 261 0.62 -19.94 9.91
N GLY A 262 -0.69 -19.76 10.04
CA GLY A 262 -1.66 -20.85 10.06
C GLY A 262 -1.39 -21.85 11.18
N ALA A 263 -1.88 -23.07 11.00
CA ALA A 263 -1.70 -24.15 11.98
C ALA A 263 -1.72 -25.53 11.33
N SER A 264 -0.90 -26.45 11.86
CA SER A 264 -0.86 -27.82 11.36
C SER A 264 -2.17 -28.56 11.63
N LYS A 265 -2.48 -29.54 10.78
CA LYS A 265 -3.69 -30.35 10.90
C LYS A 265 -3.76 -31.07 12.25
N GLU A 266 -2.64 -31.63 12.70
CA GLU A 266 -2.55 -32.30 14.00
C GLU A 266 -2.82 -31.34 15.17
N LYS A 267 -2.22 -30.14 15.13
CA LYS A 267 -2.41 -29.14 16.17
C LYS A 267 -3.86 -28.67 16.27
N LEU A 268 -4.51 -28.45 15.13
CA LEU A 268 -5.92 -28.07 15.07
C LEU A 268 -6.85 -29.20 15.55
N ALA A 269 -6.52 -30.45 15.20
CA ALA A 269 -7.26 -31.62 15.65
C ALA A 269 -7.18 -31.77 17.19
N ASP A 270 -5.99 -31.63 17.76
CA ASP A 270 -5.77 -31.65 19.21
C ASP A 270 -6.45 -30.46 19.93
N LEU A 271 -6.38 -29.25 19.35
CA LEU A 271 -7.06 -28.06 19.88
C LEU A 271 -8.58 -28.25 19.96
N LEU A 272 -9.18 -28.80 18.91
CA LEU A 272 -10.63 -28.95 18.79
C LEU A 272 -11.16 -30.22 19.47
N TRP A 273 -10.35 -31.24 19.68
CA TRP A 273 -10.76 -32.47 20.37
C TRP A 273 -9.67 -32.98 21.32
N PRO A 274 -9.34 -32.24 22.40
CA PRO A 274 -8.21 -32.57 23.28
C PRO A 274 -8.36 -33.90 24.04
N ASN A 275 -9.60 -34.42 24.14
CA ASN A 275 -9.90 -35.67 24.82
C ASN A 275 -9.98 -36.88 23.87
N GLU A 276 -9.77 -36.70 22.56
CA GLU A 276 -9.81 -37.79 21.58
C GLU A 276 -8.40 -38.35 21.38
N SER A 277 -8.20 -39.60 21.82
CA SER A 277 -6.90 -40.28 21.75
C SER A 277 -6.57 -40.83 20.35
N ASP A 278 -7.56 -40.93 19.48
CA ASP A 278 -7.41 -41.45 18.11
C ASP A 278 -7.20 -40.30 17.12
N LEU A 279 -5.96 -40.16 16.64
CA LEU A 279 -5.57 -39.09 15.72
C LEU A 279 -6.34 -39.14 14.40
N GLU A 280 -6.63 -40.33 13.85
CA GLU A 280 -7.34 -40.46 12.58
C GLU A 280 -8.79 -39.96 12.70
N ARG A 281 -9.43 -40.23 13.84
CA ARG A 281 -10.78 -39.70 14.14
C ARG A 281 -10.76 -38.19 14.31
N SER A 282 -9.79 -37.65 15.04
CA SER A 282 -9.65 -36.20 15.25
C SER A 282 -9.41 -35.47 13.92
N LEU A 283 -8.53 -36.01 13.05
CA LEU A 283 -8.30 -35.48 11.71
C LEU A 283 -9.55 -35.58 10.82
N SER A 284 -10.27 -36.70 10.87
CA SER A 284 -11.52 -36.84 10.14
C SER A 284 -12.54 -35.78 10.57
N ARG A 285 -12.72 -35.53 11.87
CA ARG A 285 -13.61 -34.47 12.37
C ARG A 285 -13.11 -33.06 12.03
N LEU A 286 -11.79 -32.86 12.01
CA LEU A 286 -11.18 -31.60 11.56
C LEU A 286 -11.58 -31.30 10.12
N TYR A 287 -11.47 -32.26 9.20
CA TYR A 287 -11.83 -32.06 7.79
C TYR A 287 -13.29 -31.65 7.62
N HIS A 288 -14.21 -32.28 8.36
CA HIS A 288 -15.62 -31.88 8.36
C HIS A 288 -15.82 -30.46 8.93
N THR A 289 -15.06 -30.09 9.96
CA THR A 289 -15.15 -28.75 10.58
C THR A 289 -14.56 -27.66 9.69
N VAL A 290 -13.46 -27.94 8.99
CA VAL A 290 -12.87 -27.07 7.96
C VAL A 290 -13.85 -26.89 6.81
N HIS A 291 -14.48 -27.97 6.34
CA HIS A 291 -15.53 -27.90 5.32
C HIS A 291 -16.69 -26.99 5.78
N ALA A 292 -17.19 -27.18 7.00
CA ALA A 292 -18.23 -26.33 7.57
C ALA A 292 -17.80 -24.86 7.67
N LEU A 293 -16.56 -24.59 8.07
CA LEU A 293 -16.01 -23.23 8.12
C LEU A 293 -15.97 -22.58 6.73
N ARG A 294 -15.54 -23.33 5.72
CA ARG A 294 -15.51 -22.87 4.32
C ARG A 294 -16.91 -22.51 3.82
N MET A 295 -17.91 -23.34 4.10
CA MET A 295 -19.31 -23.05 3.73
C MET A 295 -19.88 -21.85 4.49
N ALA A 296 -19.52 -21.66 5.76
CA ALA A 296 -19.95 -20.49 6.52
C ALA A 296 -19.37 -19.18 5.93
N LEU A 297 -18.09 -19.19 5.55
CA LEU A 297 -17.42 -18.00 5.00
C LEU A 297 -17.74 -17.77 3.51
N GLU A 298 -18.05 -18.84 2.77
CA GLU A 298 -18.35 -18.84 1.32
C GLU A 298 -19.55 -19.77 1.01
N PRO A 299 -20.79 -19.33 1.23
CA PRO A 299 -21.98 -20.16 1.00
C PRO A 299 -22.19 -20.57 -0.46
N ASP A 300 -21.75 -19.74 -1.41
CA ASP A 300 -21.89 -19.98 -2.86
C ASP A 300 -20.72 -20.78 -3.46
N LEU A 301 -19.90 -21.40 -2.61
CA LEU A 301 -18.69 -22.08 -3.04
C LEU A 301 -19.02 -23.39 -3.79
N ALA A 302 -18.58 -23.50 -5.04
CA ALA A 302 -18.84 -24.66 -5.88
C ALA A 302 -18.22 -25.97 -5.37
N SER A 303 -17.07 -25.87 -4.68
CA SER A 303 -16.40 -26.97 -3.99
C SER A 303 -15.59 -26.42 -2.82
N ALA A 304 -15.62 -27.11 -1.68
CA ALA A 304 -14.86 -26.70 -0.49
C ALA A 304 -13.35 -26.58 -0.74
N ASP A 305 -12.79 -27.32 -1.70
CA ASP A 305 -11.36 -27.24 -2.03
C ASP A 305 -10.98 -25.94 -2.75
N ALA A 306 -11.97 -25.18 -3.24
CA ALA A 306 -11.77 -23.90 -3.92
C ALA A 306 -11.91 -22.67 -3.00
N SER A 307 -11.93 -22.86 -1.67
CA SER A 307 -12.12 -21.75 -0.72
C SER A 307 -11.04 -20.68 -0.86
N HIS A 308 -11.46 -19.43 -0.93
CA HIS A 308 -10.56 -18.27 -0.99
C HIS A 308 -10.09 -17.82 0.40
N TYR A 309 -10.84 -18.14 1.45
CA TYR A 309 -10.54 -17.67 2.80
C TYR A 309 -9.89 -18.72 3.69
N VAL A 310 -10.13 -20.02 3.48
CA VAL A 310 -9.51 -21.10 4.28
C VAL A 310 -8.67 -21.96 3.36
N LEU A 311 -7.40 -21.57 3.22
CA LEU A 311 -6.44 -22.20 2.33
C LEU A 311 -5.90 -23.48 2.96
N SER A 312 -5.85 -24.56 2.16
CA SER A 312 -5.14 -25.78 2.52
C SER A 312 -3.76 -25.74 1.88
N GLU A 313 -2.73 -25.69 2.71
CA GLU A 313 -1.35 -25.94 2.30
C GLU A 313 -0.97 -27.38 2.73
N GLU A 314 0.14 -27.93 2.24
CA GLU A 314 0.46 -29.37 2.33
C GLU A 314 0.17 -29.98 3.72
N ASP A 315 0.57 -29.32 4.81
CA ASP A 315 0.34 -29.79 6.18
C ASP A 315 -0.37 -28.80 7.12
N ARG A 316 -0.89 -27.68 6.60
CA ARG A 316 -1.52 -26.65 7.45
C ARG A 316 -2.71 -25.96 6.81
N TYR A 317 -3.53 -25.36 7.66
CA TYR A 317 -4.59 -24.45 7.25
C TYR A 317 -4.22 -23.01 7.58
N VAL A 318 -4.55 -22.08 6.68
CA VAL A 318 -4.32 -20.64 6.85
C VAL A 318 -5.63 -19.89 6.59
N LEU A 319 -5.96 -18.92 7.45
CA LEU A 319 -7.06 -17.99 7.23
C LEU A 319 -6.56 -16.76 6.45
N ALA A 320 -7.06 -16.60 5.23
CA ALA A 320 -6.68 -15.53 4.31
C ALA A 320 -7.81 -14.49 4.20
N LEU A 321 -7.94 -13.62 5.21
CA LEU A 321 -8.89 -12.51 5.13
C LEU A 321 -8.46 -11.48 4.07
N PRO A 322 -9.41 -10.83 3.35
CA PRO A 322 -9.08 -9.77 2.41
C PRO A 322 -8.31 -8.61 3.04
N GLY A 323 -7.45 -7.98 2.24
CA GLY A 323 -6.74 -6.76 2.67
C GLY A 323 -7.74 -5.68 3.08
N GLY A 324 -7.51 -5.08 4.25
CA GLY A 324 -8.40 -4.06 4.81
C GLY A 324 -9.58 -4.59 5.63
N ALA A 325 -9.60 -5.88 5.98
CA ALA A 325 -10.56 -6.41 6.96
C ALA A 325 -10.45 -5.66 8.30
N PHE A 326 -11.58 -5.15 8.78
CA PHE A 326 -11.69 -4.53 10.10
C PHE A 326 -11.70 -5.61 11.18
N ARG A 327 -11.04 -5.33 12.30
CA ARG A 327 -11.03 -6.17 13.50
C ARG A 327 -11.14 -5.29 14.74
N ASP A 328 -12.12 -5.57 15.58
CA ASP A 328 -12.42 -4.75 16.76
C ASP A 328 -11.30 -4.77 17.81
N ALA A 329 -10.61 -5.89 18.01
CA ALA A 329 -9.54 -6.03 18.98
C ALA A 329 -8.33 -5.13 18.65
N GLU A 330 -7.90 -5.07 17.39
CA GLU A 330 -6.83 -4.16 16.94
C GLU A 330 -7.27 -2.70 16.96
N ALA A 331 -8.52 -2.42 16.58
CA ALA A 331 -9.08 -1.08 16.65
C ALA A 331 -9.13 -0.56 18.09
N PHE A 332 -9.67 -1.36 19.00
CA PHE A 332 -9.71 -1.11 20.45
C PHE A 332 -8.30 -0.83 21.00
N GLU A 333 -7.34 -1.69 20.71
CA GLU A 333 -5.95 -1.51 21.14
C GLU A 333 -5.35 -0.18 20.66
N SER A 334 -5.59 0.18 19.39
CA SER A 334 -5.07 1.42 18.82
C SER A 334 -5.70 2.65 19.45
N LEU A 335 -7.03 2.64 19.62
CA LEU A 335 -7.79 3.71 20.27
C LEU A 335 -7.35 3.88 21.73
N CYS A 336 -7.24 2.80 22.51
CA CYS A 336 -6.78 2.85 23.89
C CYS A 336 -5.38 3.45 24.03
N ARG A 337 -4.44 3.07 23.17
CA ARG A 337 -3.08 3.63 23.18
C ARG A 337 -3.04 5.12 22.83
N ARG A 338 -3.89 5.56 21.89
CA ARG A 338 -3.99 6.97 21.50
C ARG A 338 -4.66 7.79 22.59
N GLY A 339 -5.77 7.30 23.12
CA GLY A 339 -6.44 7.87 24.28
C GLY A 339 -5.50 8.01 25.47
N GLU A 340 -4.63 7.02 25.73
CA GLU A 340 -3.66 7.10 26.83
C GLU A 340 -2.61 8.19 26.62
N ARG A 341 -2.15 8.38 25.38
CA ARG A 341 -1.22 9.48 25.06
C ARG A 341 -1.88 10.84 25.28
N ALA A 342 -3.09 11.04 24.76
CA ALA A 342 -3.85 12.28 24.94
C ALA A 342 -4.17 12.54 26.42
N TYR A 343 -4.60 11.52 27.15
CA TYR A 343 -4.84 11.58 28.60
C TYR A 343 -3.58 12.04 29.36
N LYS A 344 -2.42 11.43 29.07
CA LYS A 344 -1.13 11.81 29.70
C LYS A 344 -0.71 13.23 29.33
N ALA A 345 -1.03 13.67 28.12
CA ALA A 345 -0.80 15.05 27.65
C ALA A 345 -1.79 16.07 28.24
N ARG A 346 -2.78 15.63 29.04
CA ARG A 346 -3.88 16.47 29.57
C ARG A 346 -4.80 17.06 28.49
N GLU A 347 -4.90 16.38 27.35
CA GLU A 347 -5.78 16.73 26.24
C GLU A 347 -7.11 15.98 26.36
N ASP A 348 -7.93 16.37 27.34
CA ASP A 348 -9.12 15.61 27.76
C ASP A 348 -10.15 15.40 26.63
N ASP A 349 -10.41 16.39 25.78
CA ASP A 349 -11.31 16.25 24.63
C ASP A 349 -10.78 15.23 23.61
N GLN A 350 -9.47 15.24 23.34
CA GLN A 350 -8.87 14.28 22.42
C GLN A 350 -8.85 12.87 23.02
N ALA A 351 -8.60 12.75 24.33
CA ALA A 351 -8.65 11.48 25.03
C ALA A 351 -10.06 10.85 24.95
N LEU A 352 -11.11 11.64 25.19
CA LEU A 352 -12.50 11.19 25.06
C LEU A 352 -12.85 10.76 23.64
N ASN A 353 -12.38 11.50 22.63
CA ASN A 353 -12.58 11.14 21.22
C ASN A 353 -12.03 9.74 20.88
N TYR A 354 -11.00 9.27 21.56
CA TYR A 354 -10.48 7.91 21.37
C TYR A 354 -11.08 6.89 22.33
N TYR A 355 -11.32 7.26 23.59
CA TYR A 355 -11.80 6.32 24.60
C TYR A 355 -13.27 5.94 24.46
N LEU A 356 -14.16 6.87 24.10
CA LEU A 356 -15.58 6.53 23.94
C LEU A 356 -15.82 5.51 22.80
N PRO A 357 -15.17 5.63 21.62
CA PRO A 357 -15.27 4.57 20.62
C PRO A 357 -14.61 3.25 21.05
N ALA A 358 -13.52 3.28 21.83
CA ALA A 358 -12.90 2.07 22.35
C ALA A 358 -13.80 1.34 23.37
N GLU A 359 -14.46 2.09 24.26
CA GLU A 359 -15.45 1.54 25.18
C GLU A 359 -16.56 0.79 24.42
N ASN A 360 -17.11 1.41 23.37
CA ASN A 360 -18.16 0.81 22.54
C ASN A 360 -17.73 -0.47 21.81
N LEU A 361 -16.44 -0.64 21.52
CA LEU A 361 -15.93 -1.86 20.89
C LEU A 361 -15.77 -3.00 21.90
N TYR A 362 -15.57 -2.71 23.19
CA TYR A 362 -15.33 -3.73 24.20
C TYR A 362 -16.65 -4.28 24.75
N ALA A 363 -17.26 -5.23 24.04
CA ALA A 363 -18.51 -5.87 24.49
C ALA A 363 -18.28 -7.02 25.49
N GLY A 364 -17.03 -7.46 25.68
CA GLY A 364 -16.67 -8.53 26.59
C GLY A 364 -15.24 -9.03 26.35
N ASP A 365 -14.88 -10.10 27.07
CA ASP A 365 -13.59 -10.76 26.88
C ASP A 365 -13.41 -11.27 25.46
N LEU A 366 -12.16 -11.29 24.99
CA LEU A 366 -11.78 -11.87 23.71
C LEU A 366 -12.34 -13.29 23.55
N PHE A 367 -13.18 -13.50 22.55
CA PHE A 367 -13.83 -14.77 22.22
C PHE A 367 -14.61 -15.39 23.38
N SER A 368 -15.50 -14.63 24.02
CA SER A 368 -16.21 -15.05 25.23
C SER A 368 -17.13 -16.26 25.02
N ASP A 369 -17.55 -16.54 23.79
CA ASP A 369 -18.41 -17.68 23.43
C ASP A 369 -17.64 -18.95 23.02
N ILE A 370 -16.31 -18.88 22.95
CA ILE A 370 -15.47 -20.04 22.63
C ILE A 370 -15.24 -20.88 23.90
N PRO A 371 -15.45 -22.21 23.85
CA PRO A 371 -15.29 -23.05 25.04
C PRO A 371 -13.88 -22.99 25.63
N GLY A 372 -13.78 -22.87 26.95
CA GLY A 372 -12.51 -22.88 27.69
C GLY A 372 -11.63 -24.10 27.40
N THR A 373 -12.21 -25.25 27.08
CA THR A 373 -11.45 -26.44 26.64
C THR A 373 -10.60 -26.21 25.39
N CYS A 374 -10.90 -25.20 24.57
CA CYS A 374 -10.09 -24.82 23.41
C CYS A 374 -9.25 -23.56 23.71
N ALA A 375 -9.82 -22.59 24.42
CA ALA A 375 -9.24 -21.26 24.62
C ALA A 375 -8.32 -21.14 25.85
N GLU A 376 -8.47 -22.01 26.84
CA GLU A 376 -7.78 -21.94 28.14
C GLU A 376 -6.89 -23.17 28.33
N ARG A 377 -5.93 -23.33 27.41
CA ARG A 377 -4.95 -24.42 27.43
C ARG A 377 -3.66 -23.98 28.11
N LEU A 378 -3.16 -24.78 29.05
CA LEU A 378 -1.92 -24.49 29.78
C LEU A 378 -0.67 -24.65 28.92
N ASP A 379 -0.74 -25.51 27.91
CA ASP A 379 0.35 -25.85 26.99
C ASP A 379 0.40 -24.96 25.74
N ASP A 380 -0.63 -24.14 25.52
CA ASP A 380 -0.78 -23.32 24.32
C ASP A 380 -1.54 -22.02 24.63
N ASP A 381 -0.79 -20.99 24.95
CA ASP A 381 -1.31 -19.65 25.28
C ASP A 381 -1.56 -18.83 24.00
N TRP A 382 -2.53 -19.28 23.20
CA TRP A 382 -2.93 -18.58 21.98
C TRP A 382 -3.96 -17.48 22.24
N CYS A 383 -4.74 -17.58 23.34
CA CYS A 383 -5.84 -16.66 23.65
C CYS A 383 -5.73 -16.00 25.03
N TRP A 384 -5.18 -16.70 26.04
CA TRP A 384 -5.38 -16.35 27.44
C TRP A 384 -4.64 -15.07 27.83
N SER A 385 -3.34 -14.96 27.50
CA SER A 385 -2.56 -13.73 27.74
C SER A 385 -3.15 -12.54 26.98
N ARG A 386 -3.57 -12.74 25.74
CA ARG A 386 -4.17 -11.69 24.92
C ARG A 386 -5.49 -11.19 25.51
N ARG A 387 -6.35 -12.11 25.97
CA ARG A 387 -7.60 -11.81 26.67
C ARG A 387 -7.36 -10.99 27.93
N TYR A 388 -6.41 -11.41 28.78
CA TYR A 388 -6.07 -10.68 30.00
C TYR A 388 -5.54 -9.27 29.70
N TRP A 389 -4.67 -9.16 28.70
CA TRP A 389 -4.09 -7.88 28.30
C TRP A 389 -5.14 -6.89 27.78
N LEU A 390 -6.07 -7.34 26.94
CA LEU A 390 -7.16 -6.48 26.44
C LEU A 390 -8.10 -6.05 27.57
N ARG A 391 -8.37 -6.94 28.52
CA ARG A 391 -9.15 -6.62 29.73
C ARG A 391 -8.45 -5.57 30.61
N ASP A 392 -7.15 -5.70 30.83
CA ASP A 392 -6.37 -4.71 31.59
C ASP A 392 -6.42 -3.32 30.92
N MET A 393 -6.27 -3.28 29.60
CA MET A 393 -6.44 -2.04 28.83
C MET A 393 -7.83 -1.43 29.01
N TYR A 394 -8.88 -2.26 29.02
CA TYR A 394 -10.25 -1.81 29.24
C TYR A 394 -10.44 -1.22 30.64
N LEU A 395 -10.00 -1.91 31.69
CA LEU A 395 -10.09 -1.41 33.07
C LEU A 395 -9.36 -0.07 33.24
N LYS A 396 -8.19 0.06 32.61
CA LYS A 396 -7.42 1.29 32.62
C LYS A 396 -8.12 2.43 31.86
N LEU A 397 -8.72 2.12 30.72
CA LEU A 397 -9.56 3.07 29.98
C LEU A 397 -10.72 3.58 30.83
N MET A 398 -11.42 2.70 31.56
CA MET A 398 -12.55 3.07 32.43
C MET A 398 -12.09 4.03 33.53
N LEU A 399 -10.96 3.73 34.19
CA LEU A 399 -10.37 4.62 35.19
C LEU A 399 -10.05 6.00 34.61
N HIS A 400 -9.44 6.06 33.42
CA HIS A 400 -9.12 7.33 32.79
C HIS A 400 -10.38 8.11 32.38
N LEU A 401 -11.43 7.45 31.91
CA LEU A 401 -12.72 8.10 31.60
C LEU A 401 -13.32 8.73 32.87
N ALA A 402 -13.37 7.98 33.98
CA ALA A 402 -13.82 8.51 35.26
C ALA A 402 -13.04 9.77 35.67
N GLU A 403 -11.70 9.72 35.61
CA GLU A 403 -10.84 10.84 35.98
C GLU A 403 -10.97 12.05 35.04
N ILE A 404 -11.17 11.83 33.74
CA ILE A 404 -11.43 12.91 32.77
C ILE A 404 -12.77 13.58 33.11
N HIS A 405 -13.84 12.80 33.30
CA HIS A 405 -15.15 13.34 33.64
C HIS A 405 -15.13 14.11 34.97
N LEU A 406 -14.40 13.63 35.97
CA LEU A 406 -14.18 14.33 37.23
C LEU A 406 -13.47 15.68 37.02
N ARG A 407 -12.39 15.73 36.21
CA ARG A 407 -11.70 16.99 35.86
C ARG A 407 -12.61 17.98 35.13
N ARG A 408 -13.53 17.47 34.31
CA ARG A 408 -14.54 18.25 33.59
C ARG A 408 -15.76 18.62 34.45
N ASN A 409 -15.74 18.30 35.75
CA ASN A 409 -16.84 18.54 36.69
C ASN A 409 -18.17 17.87 36.28
N SER A 410 -18.08 16.76 35.54
CA SER A 410 -19.20 15.93 35.08
C SER A 410 -19.34 14.71 36.01
N ILE A 411 -19.87 14.94 37.21
CA ILE A 411 -19.85 13.96 38.32
C ILE A 411 -20.72 12.74 38.02
N SER A 412 -21.87 12.93 37.36
CA SER A 412 -22.79 11.82 37.05
C SER A 412 -22.15 10.83 36.08
N GLU A 413 -21.47 11.35 35.07
CA GLU A 413 -20.72 10.59 34.08
C GLU A 413 -19.52 9.90 34.72
N SER A 414 -18.80 10.58 35.63
CA SER A 414 -17.69 9.97 36.36
C SER A 414 -18.11 8.80 37.25
N LEU A 415 -19.33 8.80 37.80
CA LEU A 415 -19.84 7.71 38.65
C LEU A 415 -20.34 6.50 37.85
N HIS A 416 -20.56 6.67 36.55
CA HIS A 416 -20.92 5.58 35.65
C HIS A 416 -19.75 4.61 35.41
N TYR A 417 -18.55 5.17 35.41
CA TYR A 417 -17.26 4.50 35.24
C TYR A 417 -16.66 4.10 36.59
#